data_AF-A0A9D5EI21-F1
#
_entry.id   AF-A0A9D5EI21-F1
#
_cell.length_a   1.000
_cell.length_b   1.000
_cell.length_c   1.000
_cell.angle_alpha   90.00
_cell.angle_beta   90.00
_cell.angle_gamma   90.00
#
_symmetry.space_group_name_H-M   'P 1'
#
loop_
_entity.id
_entity.type
_entity.pdbx_description
1 polymer ?
#
loop_
_entity_poly.entity_id
_entity_poly.type
_entity_poly.pdbx_seq_one_letter_code
_entity_poly.pdbx_strand_id
1 'polypeptide(L)'
;QFDWLATRLEIARKLRHDPEFSRGWAERSAELAAATTERLHRQKQAGRVREDVPADVLHCYLDLVLDGLVARLASGEDPQRLAAVLDLVENSVRSARR
;
A
#
# COMPACT_ATOMS: atom_id res chain seq x y z
N GLN A 1 15.42 -10.49 -16.21
CA GLN A 1 15.89 -9.31 -15.45
C GLN A 1 14.66 -8.46 -15.14
N PHE A 2 14.36 -8.18 -13.87
CA PHE A 2 13.10 -7.50 -13.48
C PHE A 2 13.19 -5.98 -13.69
N ASP A 3 13.02 -5.53 -14.93
CA ASP A 3 13.11 -4.11 -15.32
C ASP A 3 12.05 -3.24 -14.60
N TRP A 4 10.88 -3.82 -14.34
CA TRP A 4 9.81 -3.18 -13.58
C TRP A 4 10.18 -2.93 -12.10
N LEU A 5 11.01 -3.80 -11.50
CA LEU A 5 11.41 -3.68 -10.10
C LEU A 5 12.44 -2.56 -9.91
N ALA A 6 13.40 -2.47 -10.85
CA ALA A 6 14.37 -1.37 -10.89
C ALA A 6 13.66 -0.02 -11.05
N THR A 7 12.67 0.06 -11.94
CA THR A 7 11.83 1.26 -12.12
C THR A 7 11.12 1.64 -10.83
N ARG A 8 10.55 0.66 -10.11
CA ARG A 8 9.79 0.90 -8.88
C ARG A 8 10.67 1.33 -7.71
N LEU A 9 11.90 0.82 -7.65
CA LEU A 9 12.92 1.26 -6.68
C LEU A 9 13.38 2.69 -6.92
N GLU A 10 13.61 3.04 -8.19
CA GLU A 10 14.02 4.38 -8.56
C GLU A 10 12.91 5.40 -8.26
N ILE A 11 11.65 5.05 -8.51
CA ILE A 11 10.49 5.85 -8.10
C ILE A 11 10.46 6.02 -6.58
N ALA A 12 10.61 4.93 -5.79
CA ALA A 12 10.63 5.01 -4.33
C ALA A 12 11.80 5.87 -3.81
N ARG A 13 12.97 5.82 -4.46
CA ARG A 13 14.11 6.69 -4.16
C ARG A 13 13.79 8.15 -4.46
N LYS A 14 13.23 8.47 -5.62
CA LYS A 14 12.85 9.84 -5.99
C LYS A 14 11.75 10.39 -5.08
N LEU A 15 10.75 9.58 -4.73
CA LEU A 15 9.72 9.96 -3.77
C LEU A 15 10.30 10.40 -2.41
N ARG A 16 11.36 9.75 -1.94
CA ARG A 16 12.03 10.12 -0.67
C ARG A 16 12.95 11.33 -0.75
N HIS A 17 13.57 11.58 -1.91
CA HIS A 17 14.69 12.52 -2.02
C HIS A 17 14.44 13.71 -2.97
N ASP A 18 13.36 13.71 -3.72
CA ASP A 18 12.99 14.74 -4.69
C ASP A 18 11.58 15.27 -4.38
N PRO A 19 11.46 16.42 -3.70
CA PRO A 19 10.17 16.97 -3.29
C PRO A 19 9.28 17.43 -4.45
N GLU A 20 9.86 17.85 -5.58
CA GLU A 20 9.09 18.20 -6.78
C GLU A 20 8.53 16.95 -7.44
N PHE A 21 9.36 15.91 -7.59
CA PHE A 21 8.90 14.62 -8.08
C PHE A 21 7.83 14.03 -7.16
N SER A 22 8.00 14.11 -5.83
CA SER A 22 7.00 13.64 -4.87
C SER A 22 5.67 14.37 -5.03
N ARG A 23 5.66 15.69 -5.27
CA ARG A 23 4.43 16.47 -5.45
C ARG A 23 3.73 16.10 -6.76
N GLY A 24 4.47 16.09 -7.87
CA GLY A 24 3.94 15.73 -9.18
C GLY A 24 3.52 14.26 -9.28
N TRP A 25 4.11 13.39 -8.45
CA TRP A 25 3.70 12.00 -8.29
C TRP A 25 2.43 11.89 -7.46
N ALA A 26 2.31 12.62 -6.35
CA ALA A 26 1.11 12.65 -5.53
C ALA A 26 -0.11 13.17 -6.32
N GLU A 27 0.06 14.23 -7.11
CA GLU A 27 -0.98 14.78 -7.99
C GLU A 27 -1.46 13.75 -9.03
N ARG A 28 -0.53 13.03 -9.67
CA ARG A 28 -0.86 11.97 -10.66
C ARG A 28 -1.44 10.72 -10.02
N SER A 29 -1.01 10.40 -8.80
CA SER A 29 -1.48 9.22 -8.07
C SER A 29 -2.78 9.47 -7.30
N ALA A 30 -3.26 10.72 -7.26
CA ALA A 30 -4.46 11.12 -6.54
C ALA A 30 -5.72 10.38 -7.01
N GLU A 31 -5.87 10.14 -8.32
CA GLU A 31 -6.99 9.35 -8.85
C GLU A 31 -6.96 7.90 -8.36
N LEU A 32 -5.78 7.27 -8.35
CA LEU A 32 -5.59 5.91 -7.85
C LEU A 32 -5.83 5.83 -6.33
N ALA A 33 -5.37 6.83 -5.59
CA ALA A 33 -5.60 7.00 -4.16
C ALA A 33 -7.10 7.15 -3.86
N ALA A 34 -7.81 7.98 -4.62
CA ALA A 34 -9.26 8.18 -4.50
C ALA A 34 -10.03 6.89 -4.80
N ALA A 35 -9.66 6.18 -5.88
CA ALA A 35 -10.28 4.89 -6.23
C ALA A 35 -10.04 3.82 -5.15
N THR A 36 -8.84 3.80 -4.54
CA THR A 36 -8.51 2.89 -3.44
C THR A 36 -9.28 3.22 -2.17
N THR A 37 -9.39 4.50 -1.83
CA THR A 37 -10.16 4.98 -0.68
C THR A 37 -11.65 4.68 -0.85
N GLU A 38 -12.22 4.93 -2.03
CA GLU A 38 -13.61 4.60 -2.35
C GLU A 38 -13.86 3.08 -2.26
N ARG A 39 -12.91 2.26 -2.74
CA ARG A 39 -12.97 0.81 -2.57
C ARG A 39 -12.99 0.43 -1.08
N LEU A 40 -12.15 1.02 -0.25
CA LEU A 40 -12.15 0.77 1.20
C LEU A 40 -13.50 1.17 1.84
N HIS A 41 -14.05 2.33 1.48
CA HIS A 41 -15.38 2.75 1.95
C HIS A 41 -16.47 1.72 1.62
N ARG A 42 -16.53 1.24 0.37
CA ARG A 42 -17.49 0.19 -0.01
C ARG A 42 -17.28 -1.12 0.77
N GLN A 43 -16.03 -1.51 1.04
CA GLN A 43 -15.76 -2.72 1.82
C GLN A 43 -16.10 -2.56 3.30
N LYS A 44 -15.95 -1.36 3.86
CA LYS A 44 -16.44 -1.02 5.21
C LYS A 44 -17.96 -1.09 5.29
N GLN A 45 -18.68 -0.47 4.33
CA GLN A 45 -20.14 -0.56 4.24
C GLN A 45 -20.65 -2.00 4.09
N ALA A 46 -19.87 -2.87 3.43
CA ALA A 46 -20.16 -4.29 3.30
C ALA A 46 -19.76 -5.14 4.53
N GLY A 47 -19.28 -4.52 5.62
CA GLY A 47 -18.86 -5.18 6.85
C GLY A 47 -17.62 -6.09 6.72
N ARG A 48 -16.84 -5.95 5.65
CA ARG A 48 -15.66 -6.80 5.38
C ARG A 48 -14.37 -6.24 5.95
N VAL A 49 -14.30 -4.92 6.08
CA VAL A 49 -13.17 -4.19 6.65
C VAL A 49 -13.58 -3.66 8.02
N ARG A 50 -12.62 -3.62 8.96
CA ARG A 50 -12.83 -3.12 10.32
C ARG A 50 -13.41 -1.71 10.35
N GLU A 51 -14.31 -1.47 11.29
CA GLU A 51 -15.05 -0.21 11.37
C GLU A 51 -14.40 0.82 12.30
N ASP A 52 -13.62 0.35 13.27
CA ASP A 52 -13.01 1.11 14.36
C ASP A 52 -11.87 2.05 13.93
N VAL A 53 -11.37 1.93 12.69
CA VAL A 53 -10.30 2.77 12.13
C VAL A 53 -10.81 3.53 10.90
N PRO A 54 -10.61 4.86 10.79
CA PRO A 54 -10.97 5.65 9.60
C PRO A 54 -10.38 5.09 8.28
N ALA A 55 -11.09 5.30 7.17
CA ALA A 55 -10.71 4.69 5.88
C ALA A 55 -9.43 5.29 5.27
N ASP A 56 -9.19 6.58 5.47
CA ASP A 56 -7.97 7.29 5.10
C ASP A 56 -6.74 6.79 5.87
N VAL A 57 -6.91 6.48 7.16
CA VAL A 57 -5.84 5.86 7.98
C VAL A 57 -5.52 4.45 7.48
N LEU A 58 -6.54 3.65 7.14
CA LEU A 58 -6.34 2.32 6.56
C LEU A 58 -5.66 2.39 5.19
N HIS A 59 -5.99 3.38 4.39
CA HIS A 59 -5.35 3.61 3.10
C HIS A 59 -3.86 3.93 3.29
N CYS A 60 -3.52 4.89 4.16
CA CYS A 60 -2.13 5.22 4.48
C CYS A 60 -1.34 4.02 5.00
N TYR A 61 -1.95 3.19 5.85
CA TYR A 61 -1.34 1.95 6.33
C TYR A 61 -1.03 0.96 5.19
N LEU A 62 -1.99 0.72 4.28
CA LEU A 62 -1.80 -0.20 3.15
C LEU A 62 -0.74 0.31 2.16
N ASP A 63 -0.65 1.62 1.94
CA ASP A 63 0.40 2.23 1.13
C ASP A 63 1.79 2.03 1.78
N LEU A 64 1.91 2.26 3.08
CA LEU A 64 3.16 2.02 3.81
C LEU A 64 3.61 0.55 3.71
N VAL A 65 2.66 -0.39 3.83
CA VAL A 65 2.94 -1.82 3.65
C VAL A 65 3.42 -2.11 2.23
N LEU A 66 2.74 -1.57 1.21
CA LEU A 66 3.10 -1.76 -0.19
C LEU A 66 4.54 -1.30 -0.46
N ASP A 67 4.91 -0.11 0.02
CA ASP A 67 6.25 0.45 -0.12
C ASP A 67 7.30 -0.42 0.60
N GLY A 68 7.00 -0.87 1.82
CA GLY A 68 7.85 -1.78 2.58
C GLY A 68 8.07 -3.10 1.87
N LEU A 69 7.01 -3.72 1.34
CA LEU A 69 7.09 -4.98 0.59
C LEU A 69 7.94 -4.84 -0.67
N VAL A 70 7.78 -3.76 -1.42
CA VAL A 70 8.59 -3.46 -2.61
C VAL A 70 10.07 -3.34 -2.22
N ALA A 71 10.38 -2.60 -1.15
CA ALA A 71 11.75 -2.42 -0.68
C ALA A 71 12.40 -3.74 -0.22
N ARG A 72 11.66 -4.59 0.49
CA ARG A 72 12.16 -5.91 0.93
C ARG A 72 12.37 -6.87 -0.24
N LEU A 73 11.42 -6.93 -1.18
CA LEU A 73 11.55 -7.77 -2.38
C LEU A 73 12.78 -7.37 -3.20
N ALA A 74 12.98 -6.06 -3.38
CA ALA A 74 14.17 -5.51 -4.03
C ALA A 74 15.49 -5.84 -3.32
N SER A 75 15.46 -6.00 -2.00
CA SER A 75 16.63 -6.36 -1.20
C SER A 75 16.91 -7.87 -1.20
N GLY A 76 16.13 -8.65 -1.97
CA GLY A 76 16.29 -10.11 -2.06
C GLY A 76 15.61 -10.89 -0.94
N GLU A 77 14.63 -10.32 -0.25
CA GLU A 77 13.85 -11.05 0.76
C GLU A 77 13.10 -12.24 0.12
N ASP A 78 12.95 -13.31 0.91
CA ASP A 78 12.19 -14.49 0.54
C ASP A 78 10.70 -14.15 0.26
N PRO A 79 10.19 -14.37 -0.98
CA PRO A 79 8.80 -14.12 -1.33
C PRO A 79 7.80 -14.87 -0.45
N GLN A 80 8.14 -16.06 0.06
CA GLN A 80 7.28 -16.86 0.92
C GLN A 80 7.07 -16.16 2.27
N ARG A 81 8.12 -15.54 2.82
CA ARG A 81 8.00 -14.72 4.02
C ARG A 81 7.14 -13.48 3.77
N LEU A 82 7.30 -12.83 2.62
CA LEU A 82 6.48 -11.66 2.25
C LEU A 82 5.00 -12.02 2.08
N ALA A 83 4.70 -13.22 1.58
CA ALA A 83 3.32 -13.73 1.52
C ALA A 83 2.71 -13.87 2.92
N ALA A 84 3.44 -14.44 3.88
CA ALA A 84 2.95 -14.54 5.26
C ALA A 84 2.73 -13.16 5.92
N VAL A 85 3.53 -12.15 5.56
CA VAL A 85 3.31 -10.76 5.99
C VAL A 85 2.02 -10.19 5.39
N LEU A 86 1.72 -10.49 4.12
CA LEU A 86 0.46 -10.08 3.50
C LEU A 86 -0.75 -10.69 4.21
N ASP A 87 -0.68 -11.95 4.64
CA ASP A 87 -1.75 -12.57 5.43
C ASP A 87 -2.00 -11.81 6.75
N LEU A 88 -0.92 -11.40 7.44
CA LEU A 88 -1.02 -10.61 8.67
C LEU A 88 -1.65 -9.23 8.41
N VAL A 89 -1.23 -8.57 7.32
CA VAL A 89 -1.77 -7.26 6.93
C VAL A 89 -3.26 -7.38 6.59
N GLU A 90 -3.65 -8.40 5.83
CA GLU A 90 -5.04 -8.65 5.49
C GLU A 90 -5.89 -8.89 6.76
N ASN A 91 -5.41 -9.74 7.66
CA ASN A 91 -6.07 -10.00 8.94
C ASN A 91 -6.20 -8.72 9.80
N SER A 92 -5.23 -7.81 9.71
CA SER A 92 -5.26 -6.54 10.47
C SER A 92 -6.31 -5.54 10.00
N VAL A 93 -6.78 -5.64 8.74
CA VAL A 93 -7.78 -4.75 8.15
C VAL A 93 -9.17 -5.39 8.04
N ARG A 94 -9.26 -6.72 8.07
CA ARG A 94 -10.54 -7.43 8.05
C ARG A 94 -11.38 -7.06 9.28
N SER A 95 -12.70 -7.02 9.07
CA SER A 95 -13.63 -6.88 10.18
C SER A 95 -13.46 -8.06 11.14
N ALA A 96 -13.37 -7.78 12.44
CA ALA A 96 -13.44 -8.81 13.46
C ALA A 96 -14.86 -9.40 13.38
N ARG A 97 -14.98 -10.59 12.78
CA ARG A 97 -16.23 -11.32 12.74
C ARG A 97 -16.67 -11.53 14.19
N ARG A 98 -17.77 -10.89 14.59
CA ARG A 98 -18.49 -11.24 15.82
C ARG A 98 -19.11 -12.62 15.67
#